data_AF-A0A1J1JBB6-F1
#
_entry.id   AF-A0A1J1JBB6-F1
#
_cell.length_a   1.000
_cell.length_b   1.000
_cell.length_c   1.000
_cell.angle_alpha   90.00
_cell.angle_beta   90.00
_cell.angle_gamma   90.00
#
_symmetry.space_group_name_H-M   'P 1'
#
loop_
_entity.id
_entity.type
_entity.pdbx_description
1 polymer ?
#
loop_
_entity_poly.entity_id
_entity_poly.type
_entity_poly.pdbx_seq_one_letter_code
_entity_poly.pdbx_strand_id
1 'polypeptide(L)'
;MGSNLNTITKLHLQSFGFSEYYIKELVRELKAVSTNGGLKEYSASDIQLSVENRLSNSKIKAENREKLQRFLTWLKGESNVIAVDFLKGLSPEKRIEVLMGRLQELEKQEQTLKEETASIIMKARQMVATQ
;
A
#
# COMPACT_ATOMS: atom_id res chain seq x y z
N MET A 1 4.75 6.98 0.98
CA MET A 1 5.57 5.87 1.52
C MET A 1 5.65 4.80 0.44
N GLY A 2 6.76 4.72 -0.29
CA GLY A 2 7.01 3.60 -1.20
C GLY A 2 7.20 2.34 -0.37
N SER A 3 6.63 1.21 -0.80
CA SER A 3 6.80 -0.02 -0.05
C SER A 3 8.21 -0.57 -0.31
N ASN A 4 9.10 -0.45 0.68
CA ASN A 4 10.35 -1.22 0.74
C ASN A 4 10.06 -2.71 1.07
N LEU A 5 8.98 -3.25 0.51
CA LEU A 5 8.57 -4.64 0.71
C LEU A 5 9.23 -5.48 -0.37
N ASN A 6 10.34 -6.12 -0.01
CA ASN A 6 11.04 -7.06 -0.88
C ASN A 6 10.19 -8.32 -1.16
N THR A 7 9.22 -8.63 -0.27
CA THR A 7 8.37 -9.80 -0.37
C THR A 7 6.88 -9.49 -0.23
N ILE A 8 6.05 -10.25 -0.93
CA ILE A 8 4.60 -10.13 -0.99
C ILE A 8 3.97 -11.43 -0.50
N THR A 9 3.01 -11.32 0.41
CA THR A 9 2.21 -12.44 0.91
C THR A 9 0.81 -12.42 0.30
N LYS A 10 0.08 -13.52 0.50
CA LYS A 10 -1.35 -13.60 0.20
C LYS A 10 -2.16 -12.49 0.88
N LEU A 11 -1.80 -12.08 2.10
CA LEU A 11 -2.50 -11.02 2.84
C LEU A 11 -2.40 -9.67 2.14
N HIS A 12 -1.22 -9.35 1.58
CA HIS A 12 -1.06 -8.13 0.78
C HIS A 12 -1.98 -8.16 -0.44
N LEU A 13 -2.10 -9.29 -1.14
CA LEU A 13 -2.99 -9.38 -2.30
C LEU A 13 -4.48 -9.26 -1.87
N GLN A 14 -4.85 -9.84 -0.73
CA GLN A 14 -6.22 -9.73 -0.22
C GLN A 14 -6.59 -8.29 0.18
N SER A 15 -5.66 -7.49 0.70
CA SER A 15 -5.93 -6.08 1.03
C SER A 15 -6.23 -5.21 -0.19
N PHE A 16 -5.79 -5.64 -1.39
CA PHE A 16 -6.16 -5.02 -2.67
C PHE A 16 -7.45 -5.60 -3.30
N GLY A 17 -8.17 -6.45 -2.56
CA GLY A 17 -9.46 -6.99 -2.97
C GLY A 17 -9.39 -8.13 -3.99
N PHE A 18 -8.25 -8.81 -4.11
CA PHE A 18 -8.13 -10.03 -4.92
C PHE A 18 -8.76 -11.23 -4.22
N SER A 19 -9.56 -12.01 -4.95
CA SER A 19 -10.13 -13.25 -4.45
C SER A 19 -9.07 -14.36 -4.35
N GLU A 20 -9.32 -15.37 -3.52
CA GLU A 20 -8.47 -16.56 -3.39
C GLU A 20 -8.11 -17.20 -4.74
N TYR A 21 -9.11 -17.35 -5.61
CA TYR A 21 -8.93 -17.86 -6.96
C TYR A 21 -7.96 -17.00 -7.77
N TYR A 22 -8.13 -15.68 -7.71
CA TYR A 22 -7.30 -14.75 -8.47
C TYR A 22 -5.86 -14.69 -7.95
N ILE A 23 -5.68 -14.83 -6.63
CA ILE A 23 -4.37 -14.91 -6.00
C ILE A 23 -3.64 -16.17 -6.47
N LYS A 24 -4.30 -17.34 -6.48
CA LYS A 24 -3.71 -18.58 -7.01
C LYS A 24 -3.26 -18.42 -8.45
N GLU A 25 -4.06 -17.74 -9.25
CA GLU A 25 -3.75 -17.41 -10.63
C GLU A 25 -2.54 -16.46 -10.76
N LEU A 26 -2.41 -15.45 -9.88
CA LEU A 26 -1.27 -14.53 -9.88
C LEU A 26 0.06 -15.18 -9.47
N VAL A 27 0.01 -16.15 -8.55
CA VAL A 27 1.23 -16.79 -8.02
C VAL A 27 1.51 -18.17 -8.62
N ARG A 28 0.71 -18.62 -9.59
CA ARG A 28 0.71 -20.00 -10.10
C ARG A 28 2.08 -20.49 -10.56
N GLU A 29 2.82 -19.64 -11.26
CA GLU A 29 4.11 -19.95 -11.86
C GLU A 29 5.28 -19.37 -11.04
N LEU A 30 4.98 -18.81 -9.86
CA LEU A 30 5.96 -18.17 -9.00
C LEU A 30 6.43 -19.14 -7.92
N LYS A 31 7.75 -19.15 -7.67
CA LYS A 31 8.33 -19.86 -6.53
C LYS A 31 8.26 -18.96 -5.30
N ALA A 32 7.84 -19.54 -4.18
CA ALA A 32 7.93 -18.84 -2.91
C ALA A 32 9.40 -18.70 -2.52
N VAL A 33 9.78 -17.49 -2.11
CA VAL A 33 11.13 -17.16 -1.63
C VAL A 33 11.30 -17.67 -0.20
N SER A 34 10.25 -17.61 0.60
CA SER A 34 10.24 -18.08 1.98
C SER A 34 8.84 -18.52 2.41
N THR A 35 8.73 -19.10 3.60
CA THR A 35 7.46 -19.24 4.30
C THR A 35 7.62 -18.71 5.71
N ASN A 36 6.83 -17.72 6.07
CA ASN A 36 6.88 -17.06 7.37
C ASN A 36 5.48 -17.09 8.01
N GLY A 37 5.38 -17.60 9.25
CA GLY A 37 4.10 -17.74 9.94
C GLY A 37 3.05 -18.57 9.18
N GLY A 38 3.49 -19.55 8.38
CA GLY A 38 2.60 -20.37 7.53
C GLY A 38 2.14 -19.70 6.23
N LEU A 39 2.59 -18.47 5.95
CA LEU A 39 2.30 -17.75 4.72
C LEU A 39 3.48 -17.82 3.76
N LYS A 40 3.20 -18.18 2.51
CA LYS A 40 4.20 -18.11 1.43
C LYS A 40 4.51 -16.65 1.12
N GLU A 41 5.79 -16.34 1.07
CA GLU A 41 6.32 -15.05 0.64
C GLU A 41 6.86 -15.18 -0.79
N TYR A 42 6.44 -14.27 -1.66
CA TYR A 42 6.86 -14.20 -3.05
C TYR A 42 7.70 -12.94 -3.26
N SER A 43 8.68 -13.00 -4.17
CA SER A 43 9.47 -11.81 -4.52
C SER A 43 8.54 -10.73 -5.09
N ALA A 44 8.70 -9.49 -4.63
CA ALA A 44 7.93 -8.37 -5.16
C ALA A 44 8.15 -8.17 -6.67
N SER A 45 9.38 -8.41 -7.16
CA SER A 45 9.71 -8.33 -8.59
C SER A 45 9.01 -9.41 -9.43
N ASP A 46 8.95 -10.65 -8.94
CA ASP A 46 8.25 -11.75 -9.62
C ASP A 46 6.73 -11.49 -9.69
N ILE A 47 6.17 -10.97 -8.59
CA ILE A 47 4.77 -10.58 -8.53
C ILE A 47 4.48 -9.42 -9.47
N GLN A 48 5.36 -8.42 -9.55
CA GLN A 48 5.24 -7.31 -10.49
C GLN A 48 5.17 -7.82 -11.94
N LEU A 49 6.10 -8.70 -12.34
CA LEU A 49 6.10 -9.30 -13.68
C LEU A 49 4.81 -10.07 -13.97
N SER A 50 4.32 -10.85 -13.00
CA SER A 50 3.05 -11.58 -13.13
C SER A 50 1.86 -10.62 -13.34
N VAL A 51 1.82 -9.52 -12.59
CA VAL A 51 0.78 -8.47 -12.72
C VAL A 51 0.84 -7.79 -14.08
N GLU A 52 2.03 -7.42 -14.56
CA GLU A 52 2.23 -6.80 -15.88
C GLU A 52 1.80 -7.75 -17.01
N ASN A 53 2.16 -9.03 -16.91
CA ASN A 53 1.73 -10.07 -17.84
C ASN A 53 0.21 -10.28 -17.85
N ARG A 54 -0.46 -10.12 -16.70
CA ARG A 54 -1.93 -10.16 -16.67
C ARG A 54 -2.51 -8.91 -17.31
N LEU A 55 -2.01 -7.72 -16.98
CA LEU A 55 -2.52 -6.46 -17.54
C LEU A 55 -2.42 -6.37 -19.06
N SER A 56 -1.42 -7.03 -19.67
CA SER A 56 -1.29 -7.11 -21.14
C SER A 56 -2.41 -7.94 -21.80
N ASN A 57 -3.11 -8.80 -21.04
CA ASN A 57 -4.25 -9.56 -21.54
C ASN A 57 -5.50 -8.68 -21.67
N SER A 58 -5.98 -8.53 -22.91
CA SER A 58 -7.17 -7.73 -23.25
C SER A 58 -8.49 -8.31 -22.73
N LYS A 59 -8.53 -9.58 -22.33
CA LYS A 59 -9.75 -10.27 -21.88
C LYS A 59 -10.04 -10.13 -20.38
N ILE A 60 -9.21 -9.40 -19.63
CA ILE A 60 -9.43 -9.19 -18.19
C ILE A 60 -10.61 -8.24 -17.98
N LYS A 61 -11.53 -8.63 -17.09
CA LYS A 61 -12.65 -7.78 -16.63
C LYS A 61 -12.15 -6.44 -16.10
N ALA A 62 -12.85 -5.35 -16.43
CA ALA A 62 -12.47 -4.00 -16.05
C ALA A 62 -12.17 -3.84 -14.54
N GLU A 63 -13.02 -4.40 -13.68
CA GLU A 63 -12.82 -4.37 -12.22
C GLU A 63 -11.48 -4.99 -11.77
N ASN A 64 -11.10 -6.13 -12.35
CA ASN A 64 -9.83 -6.78 -12.02
C ASN A 64 -8.64 -6.03 -12.61
N ARG A 65 -8.82 -5.40 -13.77
CA ARG A 65 -7.80 -4.53 -14.37
C ARG A 65 -7.50 -3.33 -13.49
N GLU A 66 -8.52 -2.69 -12.93
CA GLU A 66 -8.36 -1.57 -12.00
C GLU A 66 -7.63 -1.99 -10.72
N LYS A 67 -8.01 -3.12 -10.12
CA LYS A 67 -7.33 -3.68 -8.94
C LYS A 67 -5.84 -3.97 -9.23
N LEU A 68 -5.54 -4.58 -10.37
CA LEU A 68 -4.16 -4.84 -10.81
C LEU A 68 -3.35 -3.56 -11.04
N GLN A 69 -3.95 -2.54 -11.66
CA GLN A 69 -3.27 -1.25 -11.87
C GLN A 69 -2.96 -0.56 -10.54
N ARG A 70 -3.92 -0.54 -9.61
CA ARG A 70 -3.71 0.02 -8.26
C ARG A 70 -2.61 -0.72 -7.50
N PHE A 71 -2.60 -2.05 -7.58
CA PHE A 71 -1.56 -2.87 -6.96
C PHE A 71 -0.18 -2.66 -7.60
N LEU A 72 -0.11 -2.56 -8.93
CA LEU A 72 1.13 -2.28 -9.66
C LEU A 72 1.70 -0.91 -9.31
N THR A 73 0.84 0.11 -9.23
CA THR A 73 1.21 1.48 -8.81
C THR A 73 1.85 1.45 -7.42
N TRP A 74 1.21 0.73 -6.49
CA TRP A 74 1.76 0.55 -5.13
C TRP A 74 3.09 -0.20 -5.12
N LEU A 75 3.25 -1.27 -5.90
CA LEU A 75 4.50 -2.04 -6.03
C LEU A 75 5.65 -1.18 -6.55
N LYS A 76 5.38 -0.29 -7.52
CA LYS A 76 6.37 0.63 -8.08
C LYS A 76 6.71 1.79 -7.14
N GLY A 77 6.05 1.87 -5.97
CA GLY A 77 6.16 3.02 -5.08
C GLY A 77 5.65 4.31 -5.72
N GLU A 78 4.90 4.21 -6.82
CA GLU A 78 4.25 5.33 -7.45
C GLU A 78 3.19 5.83 -6.46
N SER A 79 3.31 7.08 -6.04
CA SER A 79 2.40 7.66 -5.07
C SER A 79 0.98 7.67 -5.69
N ASN A 80 -0.02 7.15 -4.96
CA ASN A 80 -1.45 7.34 -5.26
C ASN A 80 -1.88 8.82 -5.22
N VAL A 81 -0.94 9.76 -5.04
CA VAL A 81 -1.10 11.12 -5.54
C VAL A 81 -1.26 11.01 -7.06
N ILE A 82 -2.52 10.84 -7.46
CA ILE A 82 -3.09 11.26 -8.74
C ILE A 82 -2.06 12.13 -9.47
N ALA A 83 -1.65 11.74 -10.68
CA ALA A 83 -0.75 12.54 -11.54
C ALA A 83 -1.33 13.91 -11.96
N VAL A 84 -2.31 14.42 -11.22
CA VAL A 84 -2.53 15.85 -11.08
C VAL A 84 -1.44 16.32 -10.13
N ASP A 85 -0.31 16.74 -10.69
CA ASP A 85 0.59 17.64 -10.00
C ASP A 85 -0.27 18.82 -9.53
N PHE A 86 -0.69 18.78 -8.27
CA PHE A 86 -1.60 19.75 -7.64
C PHE A 86 -0.99 21.14 -7.58
N LEU A 87 0.31 21.22 -7.86
CA LEU A 87 1.10 22.44 -7.97
C LEU A 87 1.23 22.91 -9.42
N LYS A 88 0.77 22.12 -10.40
CA LYS A 88 0.83 22.45 -11.82
C LYS A 88 -0.09 23.63 -12.11
N GLY A 89 0.46 24.67 -12.73
CA GLY A 89 -0.25 25.92 -12.99
C GLY A 89 -0.22 26.93 -11.83
N LEU A 90 0.30 26.57 -10.65
CA LEU A 90 0.53 27.52 -9.57
C LEU A 90 1.88 28.23 -9.71
N SER A 91 1.92 29.50 -9.34
CA SER A 91 3.18 30.26 -9.17
C SER A 91 4.00 29.67 -8.02
N PRO A 92 5.33 29.84 -8.02
CA PRO A 92 6.21 29.31 -6.97
C PRO A 92 5.74 29.66 -5.55
N GLU A 93 5.27 30.89 -5.33
CA GLU A 93 4.80 31.39 -4.03
C GLU A 93 3.54 30.63 -3.58
N LYS A 94 2.59 30.42 -4.51
CA LYS A 94 1.36 29.69 -4.21
C LYS A 94 1.62 28.21 -3.97
N ARG A 95 2.66 27.64 -4.59
CA ARG A 95 3.11 26.28 -4.29
C ARG A 95 3.64 26.17 -2.87
N ILE A 96 4.48 27.12 -2.46
CA ILE A 96 5.03 27.17 -1.09
C ILE A 96 3.90 27.29 -0.07
N GLU A 97 2.92 28.17 -0.30
CA GLU A 97 1.76 28.35 0.59
C GLU A 97 0.96 27.04 0.76
N VAL A 98 0.66 26.36 -0.35
CA VAL A 98 -0.06 25.07 -0.33
C VAL A 98 0.73 24.00 0.41
N LEU A 99 2.05 23.93 0.16
CA LEU A 99 2.93 22.96 0.83
C LEU A 99 3.04 23.22 2.33
N MET A 100 3.15 24.48 2.74
CA MET A 100 3.19 24.86 4.16
C MET A 100 1.87 24.53 4.88
N GLY A 101 0.72 24.83 4.25
CA GLY A 101 -0.58 24.48 4.83
C GLY A 101 -0.74 22.96 5.02
N ARG A 102 -0.25 22.18 4.04
CA ARG A 102 -0.27 20.72 4.12
C ARG A 102 0.65 20.17 5.21
N LEU A 103 1.83 20.78 5.39
CA LEU A 103 2.75 20.42 6.47
C LEU A 103 2.09 20.63 7.83
N GLN A 104 1.46 21.78 8.07
CA GLN A 104 0.77 22.07 9.32
C GLN A 104 -0.39 21.11 9.60
N GLU A 105 -1.15 20.74 8.56
CA GLU A 105 -2.22 19.76 8.69
C GLU A 105 -1.68 18.39 9.09
N LEU A 106 -0.58 17.95 8.46
CA LEU A 106 0.07 16.67 8.77
C LEU A 106 0.68 16.66 10.18
N GLU A 107 1.33 17.74 10.60
CA GLU A 107 1.85 17.88 11.96
C GLU A 107 0.74 17.75 13.01
N LYS A 108 -0.42 18.37 12.75
CA LYS A 108 -1.59 18.26 13.64
C LYS A 108 -2.12 16.83 13.69
N GLN A 109 -2.21 16.15 12.54
CA GLN A 109 -2.63 14.75 12.49
C GLN A 109 -1.66 13.83 13.23
N GLU A 110 -0.36 14.04 13.07
CA GLU A 110 0.68 13.28 13.77
C GLU A 110 0.56 13.46 15.29
N GLN A 111 0.33 14.69 15.75
CA GLN A 111 0.17 14.98 17.17
C GLN A 111 -1.05 14.26 17.76
N THR A 112 -2.21 14.32 17.08
CA THR A 112 -3.41 13.59 17.51
C THR A 112 -3.15 12.09 17.59
N LEU A 113 -2.50 11.51 16.58
CA LEU A 113 -2.16 10.08 16.55
C LEU A 113 -1.22 9.68 17.69
N LYS A 114 -0.23 10.53 18.01
CA LYS A 114 0.66 10.30 19.16
C LYS A 114 -0.10 10.27 20.48
N GLU A 115 -1.04 11.19 20.67
CA GLU A 115 -1.87 11.27 21.89
C GLU A 115 -2.80 10.06 22.03
N GLU A 116 -3.48 9.69 20.94
CA GLU A 116 -4.31 8.49 20.89
C GLU A 116 -3.50 7.23 21.19
N THR A 117 -2.31 7.11 20.59
CA THR A 117 -1.41 5.98 20.80
C THR A 117 -0.93 5.90 22.25
N ALA A 118 -0.56 7.04 22.85
CA ALA A 118 -0.17 7.11 24.25
C ALA A 118 -1.31 6.69 25.19
N SER A 119 -2.54 7.12 24.90
CA SER A 119 -3.74 6.72 25.64
C SER A 119 -4.00 5.22 25.57
N ILE A 120 -3.88 4.63 24.37
CA ILE A 120 -4.04 3.18 24.17
C ILE A 120 -2.96 2.40 24.95
N ILE A 121 -1.69 2.82 24.87
CA ILE A 121 -0.59 2.18 25.61
C ILE A 121 -0.83 2.26 27.11
N MET A 122 -1.30 3.41 27.62
CA MET A 122 -1.61 3.58 29.04
C MET A 122 -2.73 2.62 29.50
N LYS A 123 -3.83 2.53 28.73
CA LYS A 123 -4.92 1.60 29.02
C LYS A 123 -4.46 0.15 29.00
N ALA A 124 -3.64 -0.23 28.01
CA ALA A 124 -3.09 -1.58 27.93
C ALA A 124 -2.23 -1.92 29.16
N ARG A 125 -1.38 -0.99 29.62
CA ARG A 125 -0.58 -1.17 30.84
C ARG A 125 -1.43 -1.32 32.09
N GLN A 126 -2.50 -0.54 32.22
CA GLN A 126 -3.43 -0.63 33.35
C GLN A 126 -4.11 -2.00 33.39
N MET A 127 -4.61 -2.49 32.24
CA MET A 127 -5.27 -3.80 32.17
C MET A 127 -4.35 -4.96 32.55
N VAL A 128 -3.07 -4.90 32.16
CA VAL A 128 -2.05 -5.90 32.52
C VAL A 128 -1.70 -5.84 34.02
N ALA A 129 -1.71 -4.66 34.64
CA ALA A 129 -1.38 -4.49 36.06
C ALA A 129 -2.52 -4.92 37.02
N THR A 130 -3.75 -5.02 36.52
CA THR A 130 -4.94 -5.50 37.26
C THR A 130 -5.21 -7.01 37.11
N GLN A 131 -4.35 -7.75 36.41
CA GLN A 131 -4.34 -9.22 36.37
C GLN A 131 -3.32 -9.77 37.38
#